data_AF-A0A0Q5JD24-F1
#
_entry.id   AF-A0A0Q5JD24-F1
#
_cell.length_a   1.000
_cell.length_b   1.000
_cell.length_c   1.000
_cell.angle_alpha   90.00
_cell.angle_beta   90.00
_cell.angle_gamma   90.00
#
_symmetry.space_group_name_H-M   'P 1'
#
loop_
_entity.id
_entity.type
_entity.pdbx_description
1 polymer ?
#
loop_
_entity_poly.entity_id
_entity_poly.type
_entity_poly.pdbx_seq_one_letter_code
_entity_poly.pdbx_strand_id
1 'polypeptide(L)' 'MTQRTDGFDKEETVAGVEERVAARFPGASPDVVHGEAVVAVDRYADAPVKDFVEIIAERDARAAVEETLDQG' A
#
# COMPACT_ATOMS: atom_id res chain seq x y z
N MET A 1 6.33 -21.81 -17.28
CA MET A 1 6.86 -21.24 -16.03
C MET A 1 7.40 -19.87 -16.39
N THR A 2 6.65 -18.80 -16.13
CA THR A 2 7.11 -17.44 -16.44
C THR A 2 8.02 -16.97 -15.31
N GLN A 3 9.31 -17.00 -15.60
CA GLN A 3 10.38 -16.44 -14.80
C GLN A 3 10.25 -14.91 -14.86
N ARG A 4 9.60 -14.28 -13.86
CA ARG A 4 9.63 -12.83 -13.69
C ARG A 4 10.88 -12.50 -12.87
N THR A 5 11.97 -12.24 -13.59
CA THR A 5 13.15 -11.56 -13.03
C THR A 5 13.00 -10.10 -13.42
N ASP A 6 12.14 -9.38 -12.70
CA ASP A 6 12.04 -7.92 -12.82
C ASP A 6 12.33 -7.35 -11.45
N GLY A 7 13.08 -6.24 -11.41
CA GLY A 7 13.27 -5.49 -10.18
C GLY A 7 11.91 -5.18 -9.55
N PHE A 8 11.89 -4.95 -8.26
CA PHE A 8 10.68 -4.40 -7.67
C PHE A 8 10.50 -2.97 -8.21
N ASP A 9 9.57 -2.79 -9.15
CA ASP A 9 9.21 -1.49 -9.69
C ASP A 9 8.27 -0.78 -8.70
N LYS A 10 8.89 0.01 -7.83
CA LYS A 10 8.20 0.78 -6.78
C LYS A 10 7.09 1.65 -7.36
N GLU A 11 7.35 2.33 -8.48
CA GLU A 11 6.40 3.25 -9.11
C GLU A 11 5.18 2.53 -9.69
N GLU A 12 5.39 1.38 -10.36
CA GLU A 12 4.29 0.54 -10.86
C GLU A 12 3.44 0.00 -9.70
N THR A 13 4.10 -0.41 -8.61
CA THR A 13 3.43 -0.91 -7.41
C THR A 13 2.61 0.18 -6.72
N VAL A 14 3.16 1.39 -6.59
CA VAL A 14 2.47 2.56 -6.02
C VAL A 14 1.21 2.87 -6.83
N ALA A 15 1.31 2.97 -8.16
CA ALA A 15 0.17 3.25 -9.02
C ALA A 15 -0.95 2.20 -8.87
N GLY A 16 -0.58 0.92 -8.78
CA GLY A 16 -1.55 -0.16 -8.56
C GLY A 16 -2.20 -0.17 -7.16
N VAL A 17 -1.52 0.37 -6.15
CA VAL A 17 -2.07 0.55 -4.79
C VAL A 17 -3.00 1.76 -4.76
N GLU A 18 -2.60 2.88 -5.37
CA GLU A 18 -3.40 4.10 -5.46
C GLU A 18 -4.75 3.87 -6.11
N GLU A 19 -4.80 3.16 -7.23
CA GLU A 19 -6.07 2.89 -7.92
C GLU A 19 -7.04 2.12 -7.01
N ARG A 20 -6.52 1.10 -6.31
CA ARG A 20 -7.31 0.27 -5.39
C ARG A 20 -7.79 1.07 -4.17
N VAL A 21 -6.94 1.94 -3.63
CA VAL A 21 -7.27 2.78 -2.47
C VAL A 21 -8.26 3.88 -2.87
N ALA A 22 -8.06 4.56 -3.98
CA ALA A 22 -8.98 5.58 -4.49
C ALA A 22 -10.37 5.00 -4.81
N ALA A 23 -10.43 3.80 -5.39
CA ALA A 23 -11.70 3.10 -5.62
C ALA A 23 -12.44 2.76 -4.32
N ARG A 24 -11.69 2.49 -3.24
CA ARG A 24 -12.26 2.17 -1.91
C ARG A 24 -12.64 3.44 -1.13
N PHE A 25 -11.96 4.55 -1.39
CA PHE A 25 -12.12 5.84 -0.72
C PHE A 25 -12.33 6.98 -1.74
N PRO A 26 -13.49 7.03 -2.43
CA PRO A 26 -13.73 8.02 -3.48
C PRO A 26 -13.84 9.47 -2.98
N GLY A 27 -13.92 9.69 -1.66
CA GLY A 27 -13.92 11.00 -1.03
C GLY A 27 -12.55 11.46 -0.51
N ALA A 28 -11.51 10.62 -0.62
CA ALA A 28 -10.16 10.98 -0.19
C ALA A 28 -9.49 11.88 -1.23
N SER A 29 -8.66 12.82 -0.77
CA SER A 29 -7.85 13.64 -1.65
C SER A 29 -6.79 12.80 -2.36
N PRO A 30 -6.55 13.01 -3.66
CA PRO A 30 -5.59 12.23 -4.43
C PRO A 30 -4.15 12.34 -3.87
N ASP A 31 -3.75 13.50 -3.36
CA ASP A 31 -2.46 13.69 -2.70
C ASP A 31 -2.29 12.83 -1.43
N VAL A 32 -3.38 12.63 -0.67
CA VAL A 32 -3.38 11.77 0.51
C VAL A 32 -3.27 10.31 0.09
N VAL A 33 -4.03 9.90 -0.93
CA VAL A 33 -3.97 8.54 -1.48
C VAL A 33 -2.57 8.21 -2.01
N HIS A 34 -1.95 9.14 -2.74
CA HIS A 34 -0.58 9.02 -3.24
C HIS A 34 0.44 8.91 -2.12
N GLY A 35 0.38 9.81 -1.12
CA GLY A 35 1.31 9.81 0.01
C GLY A 35 1.27 8.51 0.81
N GLU A 36 0.07 8.03 1.15
CA GLU A 36 -0.09 6.79 1.89
C GLU A 36 0.31 5.55 1.07
N ALA A 37 0.03 5.54 -0.24
CA ALA A 37 0.47 4.46 -1.12
C ALA A 37 2.00 4.40 -1.22
N VAL A 38 2.69 5.54 -1.34
CA VAL A 38 4.15 5.61 -1.37
C VAL A 38 4.74 5.12 -0.05
N VAL A 39 4.22 5.56 1.11
CA VAL A 39 4.70 5.13 2.44
C VAL A 39 4.50 3.64 2.64
N ALA A 40 3.34 3.11 2.24
CA ALA A 40 3.05 1.68 2.33
C ALA A 40 4.04 0.89 1.47
N VAL A 41 4.19 1.24 0.19
CA VAL A 41 5.09 0.52 -0.72
C VAL A 41 6.57 0.64 -0.28
N ASP A 42 6.99 1.80 0.23
CA ASP A 42 8.35 2.02 0.74
C ASP A 42 8.68 1.15 1.96
N ARG A 43 7.71 0.97 2.88
CA ARG A 43 7.85 0.10 4.06
C ARG A 43 8.18 -1.35 3.70
N TYR A 44 7.82 -1.77 2.51
CA TYR A 44 7.99 -3.15 2.04
C TYR A 44 9.03 -3.32 0.94
N ALA A 45 9.60 -2.22 0.43
CA ALA A 45 10.68 -2.24 -0.54
C ALA A 45 11.94 -2.94 0.00
N ASP A 46 12.19 -2.82 1.31
CA ASP A 46 13.34 -3.41 2.03
C ASP A 46 12.99 -4.73 2.77
N ALA A 47 11.72 -5.15 2.73
CA ALA A 47 11.29 -6.35 3.43
C ALA A 47 11.75 -7.63 2.69
N PRO A 48 12.36 -8.62 3.38
CA PRO A 48 12.92 -9.83 2.77
C PRO A 48 11.86 -10.80 2.21
N VAL A 49 10.57 -10.49 2.31
CA VAL A 49 9.45 -11.38 1.93
C VAL A 49 8.44 -10.62 1.08
N LYS A 50 8.81 -10.32 -0.18
CA LYS A 50 8.01 -9.51 -1.11
C LYS A 50 6.60 -10.07 -1.38
N ASP A 51 6.40 -11.38 -1.26
CA ASP A 51 5.11 -12.06 -1.48
C ASP A 51 4.09 -11.92 -0.32
N PHE A 52 4.51 -11.53 0.90
CA PHE A 52 3.61 -11.43 2.08
C PHE A 52 3.37 -10.00 2.54
N VAL A 53 4.01 -9.06 1.85
CA VAL A 53 3.91 -7.61 2.04
C VAL A 53 2.45 -7.15 2.06
N GLU A 54 1.66 -7.53 1.06
CA GLU A 54 0.28 -7.03 0.90
C GLU A 54 -0.59 -7.39 2.11
N ILE A 55 -0.44 -8.61 2.64
CA ILE A 55 -1.22 -9.11 3.77
C ILE A 55 -0.82 -8.41 5.07
N ILE A 56 0.48 -8.19 5.28
CA ILE A 56 0.98 -7.52 6.48
C ILE A 56 0.62 -6.02 6.42
N ALA A 57 0.71 -5.40 5.24
CA ALA A 57 0.35 -4.00 4.98
C ALA A 57 -1.13 -3.75 5.26
N GLU A 58 -2.00 -4.61 4.73
CA GLU A 58 -3.43 -4.51 4.92
C GLU A 58 -3.79 -4.60 6.41
N ARG A 59 -3.17 -5.53 7.15
CA ARG A 59 -3.45 -5.70 8.57
C ARG A 59 -3.02 -4.49 9.39
N ASP A 60 -1.85 -3.93 9.09
CA ASP A 60 -1.30 -2.77 9.79
C ASP A 60 -2.13 -1.50 9.51
N ALA A 61 -2.49 -1.28 8.25
CA ALA A 61 -3.33 -0.17 7.82
C ALA A 61 -4.72 -0.22 8.48
N ARG A 62 -5.33 -1.42 8.57
CA ARG A 62 -6.62 -1.59 9.25
C ARG A 62 -6.55 -1.24 10.73
N ALA A 63 -5.49 -1.66 11.43
CA ALA A 63 -5.31 -1.35 12.84
C ALA A 63 -5.13 0.16 13.08
N ALA A 64 -4.34 0.84 12.24
CA ALA A 64 -4.12 2.28 12.35
C ALA A 64 -5.40 3.10 12.12
N VAL A 65 -6.23 2.69 11.16
CA VAL A 65 -7.53 3.34 10.90
C VAL A 65 -8.51 3.13 12.06
N GLU A 66 -8.57 1.92 12.62
CA GLU A 66 -9.42 1.62 13.78
C GLU A 66 -9.03 2.45 15.01
N GLU A 67 -7.73 2.56 15.29
CA GLU A 67 -7.22 3.38 16.40
C GLU A 67 -7.51 4.89 16.20
N THR A 68 -7.42 5.37 14.96
CA THR A 68 -7.72 6.77 14.64
C THR A 68 -9.21 7.09 14.82
N LEU A 69 -10.10 6.12 14.53
CA LEU A 69 -11.54 6.27 14.68
C LEU A 69 -12.03 6.11 16.13
N ASP A 70 -11.33 5.32 16.95
CA ASP A 70 -11.63 5.16 18.39
C ASP A 70 -11.22 6.39 19.22
N GLN A 71 -10.24 7.16 18.74
CA GLN A 71 -9.77 8.39 19.39
C GLN A 71 -10.41 9.69 18.86
N GLY A 72 -11.41 9.59 17.96
CA GLY A 72 -12.08 10.72 17.30
C GLY A 72 -13.49 11.03 17.81
#